data_AF-A0A2X1RLV5-F1
#
_entry.id   AF-A0A2X1RLV5-F1
#
_cell.length_a   1.000
_cell.length_b   1.000
_cell.length_c   1.000
_cell.angle_alpha   90.00
_cell.angle_beta   90.00
_cell.angle_gamma   90.00
#
_symmetry.space_group_name_H-M   'P 1'
#
loop_
_entity.id
_entity.type
_entity.pdbx_description
1 polymer ?
#
loop_
_entity_poly.entity_id
_entity_poly.type
_entity_poly.pdbx_seq_one_letter_code
_entity_poly.pdbx_strand_id
1 'polypeptide(L)' 'MQNLSQSLLLRGLQALKGHKVLGGMRASIYNAMSQNGVEALISFMKKFETENLPQ' A
#
# COMPACT_ATOMS: atom_id res chain seq x y z
N MET A 1 -11.99 -2.58 -3.75
CA MET A 1 -11.07 -1.42 -3.84
C MET A 1 -11.41 -0.28 -2.89
N GLN A 2 -12.68 0.06 -2.62
CA GLN A 2 -13.06 1.17 -1.73
C GLN A 2 -12.55 1.00 -0.27
N ASN A 3 -12.65 -0.21 0.29
CA ASN A 3 -12.16 -0.50 1.66
C ASN A 3 -10.62 -0.44 1.77
N LEU A 4 -9.93 -0.77 0.67
CA LEU A 4 -8.47 -0.79 0.59
C LEU A 4 -7.89 0.62 0.45
N SER A 5 -8.55 1.49 -0.32
CA SER A 5 -8.16 2.90 -0.40
C SER A 5 -8.33 3.64 0.92
N GLN A 6 -9.37 3.31 1.70
CA GLN A 6 -9.58 3.93 3.02
C GLN A 6 -8.53 3.48 4.04
N SER A 7 -8.18 2.19 4.08
CA SER A 7 -7.18 1.67 5.01
C SER A 7 -5.77 2.21 4.75
N LEU A 8 -5.43 2.45 3.48
CA LEU A 8 -4.21 3.12 3.05
C LEU A 8 -4.15 4.59 3.50
N LEU A 9 -5.24 5.34 3.30
CA LEU A 9 -5.32 6.76 3.68
C LEU A 9 -5.12 6.96 5.19
N LEU A 10 -5.75 6.10 6.01
CA LEU A 10 -5.63 6.13 7.47
C LEU A 10 -4.21 5.84 7.98
N ARG A 11 -3.37 5.22 7.14
CA ARG A 11 -1.97 4.89 7.44
C ARG A 11 -0.99 5.89 6.81
N GLY A 12 -1.49 6.97 6.22
CA GLY A 12 -0.68 7.94 5.50
C GLY A 12 -0.09 7.42 4.18
N LEU A 13 -0.51 6.25 3.72
CA LEU A 13 -0.05 5.64 2.48
C LEU A 13 -0.92 6.14 1.33
N GLN A 14 -0.38 7.07 0.54
CA GLN A 14 -1.10 7.70 -0.56
C GLN A 14 -0.49 7.31 -1.93
N ALA A 15 -1.23 7.59 -3.00
CA ALA A 15 -0.77 7.41 -4.38
C ALA A 15 -0.29 5.99 -4.77
N LEU A 16 -0.78 4.94 -4.09
CA LEU A 16 -0.41 3.55 -4.37
C LEU A 16 -1.19 2.89 -5.51
N LYS A 17 -2.16 3.58 -6.12
CA LYS A 17 -2.94 3.02 -7.24
C LYS A 17 -2.01 2.76 -8.43
N GLY A 18 -1.99 1.52 -8.91
CA GLY A 18 -1.19 1.12 -10.05
C GLY A 18 -1.61 1.78 -11.36
N HIS A 19 -0.81 1.58 -12.41
CA HIS A 19 -1.09 2.15 -13.73
C HIS A 19 -2.43 1.65 -14.26
N LYS A 20 -3.20 2.53 -14.92
CA LYS A 20 -4.57 2.25 -15.39
C LYS A 20 -4.68 0.97 -16.24
N VAL A 21 -3.64 0.68 -17.03
CA VAL A 21 -3.59 -0.48 -17.94
C VAL A 21 -3.33 -1.81 -17.21
N LEU A 22 -2.48 -1.80 -16.18
CA LEU A 22 -2.07 -3.02 -15.47
C LEU A 22 -2.92 -3.28 -14.22
N GLY A 23 -3.59 -2.25 -13.70
CA GLY A 23 -4.27 -2.33 -12.42
C GLY A 23 -3.28 -2.49 -11.26
N GLY A 24 -3.73 -3.15 -10.19
CA GLY A 24 -2.91 -3.45 -9.01
C GLY A 24 -2.46 -2.20 -8.24
N MET A 25 -1.30 -2.31 -7.61
CA MET A 25 -0.67 -1.24 -6.82
C MET A 25 0.78 -0.99 -7.27
N ARG A 26 1.25 0.24 -7.05
CA ARG A 26 2.64 0.64 -7.26
C ARG A 26 3.08 1.60 -6.17
N ALA A 27 4.14 1.26 -5.46
CA ALA A 27 4.81 2.17 -4.53
C ALA A 27 6.02 2.82 -5.23
N SER A 28 6.07 4.14 -5.25
CA SER A 28 7.23 4.89 -5.74
C SER A 28 8.14 5.23 -4.56
N ILE A 29 9.38 4.73 -4.56
CA ILE A 29 10.34 4.89 -3.48
C ILE A 29 11.53 5.71 -4.00
N TYR A 30 11.38 7.03 -4.02
CA TYR A 30 12.45 7.97 -4.39
C TYR A 30 13.30 8.35 -3.18
N ASN A 31 14.39 9.11 -3.40
CA ASN A 31 15.31 9.55 -2.33
C ASN A 31 14.62 10.28 -1.17
N ALA A 32 13.52 11.01 -1.44
CA ALA A 32 12.76 11.72 -0.40
C ALA A 32 11.82 10.82 0.41
N MET A 33 11.67 9.54 0.04
CA MET A 33 10.88 8.59 0.82
C MET A 33 11.63 8.26 2.11
N SER A 34 10.99 8.50 3.25
CA SER A 34 11.55 8.17 4.56
C SER A 34 11.51 6.66 4.82
N GLN A 35 12.43 6.18 5.65
CA GLN A 35 12.44 4.79 6.10
C GLN A 35 11.12 4.40 6.80
N ASN A 36 10.60 5.28 7.65
CA ASN A 36 9.32 5.07 8.33
C ASN A 36 8.15 4.88 7.34
N GLY A 37 8.17 5.56 6.19
CA GLY A 37 7.17 5.38 5.14
C GLY A 37 7.23 4.00 4.50
N VAL A 38 8.45 3.47 4.30
CA VAL A 38 8.67 2.11 3.79
C VAL A 38 8.24 1.07 4.82
N GLU A 39 8.54 1.27 6.09
CA GLU A 39 8.12 0.37 7.18
C GLU A 39 6.59 0.32 7.33
N ALA A 40 5.91 1.47 7.21
CA ALA A 40 4.45 1.54 7.20
C ALA A 40 3.85 0.76 6.01
N LEU A 41 4.46 0.85 4.83
CA LEU A 41 4.07 0.08 3.65
C LEU A 41 4.22 -1.43 3.87
N ILE A 42 5.35 -1.89 4.40
CA ILE A 42 5.59 -3.31 4.70
C ILE A 42 4.57 -3.84 5.72
N SER A 43 4.33 -3.09 6.80
CA SER A 43 3.35 -3.45 7.83
C SER A 43 1.95 -3.58 7.25
N PHE A 44 1.57 -2.67 6.35
CA PHE A 44 0.32 -2.76 5.63
C PHE A 44 0.24 -4.01 4.74
N MET A 45 1.28 -4.31 3.96
CA MET A 45 1.29 -5.47 3.06
C MET A 45 1.13 -6.79 3.82
N LYS A 46 1.85 -6.98 4.93
CA LYS A 46 1.74 -8.18 5.79
C LYS A 46 0.32 -8.35 6.35
N LYS A 47 -0.26 -7.25 6.83
CA LYS A 47 -1.63 -7.25 7.35
C LYS A 47 -2.64 -7.59 6.25
N PHE A 48 -2.49 -6.95 5.09
CA PHE A 48 -3.36 -7.18 3.95
C PHE A 48 -3.32 -8.64 3.48
N GLU A 49 -2.12 -9.23 3.38
CA GLU A 49 -1.94 -10.65 3.06
C GLU A 49 -2.69 -11.55 4.06
N THR A 50 -2.49 -11.33 5.36
CA THR A 50 -3.14 -12.13 6.42
C THR A 50 -4.67 -12.03 6.38
N GLU A 51 -5.22 -10.87 6.04
CA GLU A 51 -6.67 -10.64 6.01
C GLU A 51 -7.36 -11.14 4.74
N ASN A 52 -6.62 -11.39 3.65
CA ASN A 52 -7.20 -11.61 2.32
C ASN A 52 -6.78 -12.90 1.63
N LEU A 53 -5.76 -13.62 2.11
CA LEU A 53 -5.41 -14.94 1.59
C LEU A 53 -6.09 -16.05 2.41
N PRO A 54 -6.77 -17.01 1.76
CA PRO A 54 -7.21 -18.22 2.45
C PRO A 54 -5.96 -19.00 2.90
N GLN A 55 -5.96 -19.44 4.15
CA GLN A 55 -4.87 -20.28 4.68
C GLN A 55 -4.81 -21.64 4.00
#